data_AF-A0A8S9DST7-F1
#
_entry.id   AF-A0A8S9DST7-F1
#
_cell.length_a   1.000
_cell.length_b   1.000
_cell.length_c   1.000
_cell.angle_alpha   90.00
_cell.angle_beta   90.00
_cell.angle_gamma   90.00
#
_symmetry.space_group_name_H-M   'P 1'
#
loop_
_entity.id
_entity.type
_entity.pdbx_description
1 polymer ?
#
loop_
_entity_poly.entity_id
_entity_poly.type
_entity_poly.pdbx_seq_one_letter_code
_entity_poly.pdbx_strand_id
1 'polypeptide(L)'
;MKLTFWDILTIAVLIATTVVIVAVMVIFANPDSPINPFPYPTLPATIMVPTNTATLVSLPPTWTPVPRIEATPRPTSTLVPTATTFVITPTP
;
A
#
# COMPACT_ATOMS: atom_id res chain seq x y z
N MET A 1 73.46 -13.41 -21.22
CA MET A 1 73.21 -12.59 -20.01
C MET A 1 72.84 -13.55 -18.88
N LYS A 2 73.43 -13.41 -17.70
CA LYS A 2 73.23 -14.34 -16.58
C LYS A 2 72.34 -13.67 -15.55
N LEU A 3 71.18 -14.26 -15.25
CA LEU A 3 70.30 -13.78 -14.20
C LEU A 3 71.03 -13.81 -12.86
N THR A 4 71.04 -12.67 -12.18
CA THR A 4 71.58 -12.56 -10.83
C THR A 4 70.49 -12.89 -9.82
N PHE A 5 70.90 -13.19 -8.58
CA PHE A 5 69.97 -13.41 -7.48
C PHE A 5 69.02 -12.22 -7.27
N TRP A 6 69.53 -10.99 -7.44
CA TRP A 6 68.74 -9.77 -7.33
C TRP A 6 67.70 -9.66 -8.43
N ASP A 7 68.03 -10.03 -9.67
CA ASP A 7 67.06 -10.01 -10.76
C ASP A 7 65.87 -10.95 -10.50
N ILE A 8 66.14 -12.13 -9.93
CA ILE A 8 65.10 -13.10 -9.54
C ILE A 8 64.20 -12.51 -8.45
N LEU A 9 64.79 -11.87 -7.44
CA LEU A 9 64.03 -11.23 -6.36
C LEU A 9 63.18 -10.09 -6.91
N THR A 10 63.73 -9.25 -7.79
CA THR A 10 62.98 -8.15 -8.43
C THR A 10 61.81 -8.67 -9.24
N ILE A 11 61.99 -9.74 -10.03
CA ILE A 11 60.90 -10.36 -10.80
C ILE A 11 59.82 -10.91 -9.85
N ALA A 12 60.21 -11.59 -8.77
CA ALA A 12 59.27 -12.12 -7.79
C ALA A 12 58.45 -11.01 -7.12
N VAL A 13 59.10 -9.89 -6.75
CA VAL A 13 58.41 -8.72 -6.18
C VAL A 13 57.46 -8.10 -7.19
N LEU A 14 57.87 -7.91 -8.45
CA LEU A 14 57.00 -7.36 -9.49
C LEU A 14 55.75 -8.21 -9.72
N ILE A 15 55.89 -9.54 -9.70
CA ILE A 15 54.75 -10.46 -9.79
C ILE A 15 53.85 -10.29 -8.56
N ALA A 16 54.41 -10.29 -7.35
CA ALA A 16 53.64 -10.12 -6.13
C ALA A 16 52.88 -8.77 -6.11
N THR A 17 53.53 -7.67 -6.51
CA THR A 17 52.90 -6.35 -6.64
C THR A 17 51.75 -6.38 -7.65
N THR A 18 51.94 -7.03 -8.79
CA THR A 18 50.89 -7.17 -9.81
C THR A 18 49.68 -7.94 -9.26
N VAL A 19 49.92 -9.04 -8.53
CA VAL A 19 48.84 -9.81 -7.88
C VAL A 19 48.07 -8.97 -6.88
N VAL A 20 48.76 -8.16 -6.06
CA VAL A 20 48.11 -7.25 -5.10
C VAL A 20 47.25 -6.21 -5.82
N ILE A 21 47.75 -5.60 -6.89
CA ILE A 21 46.98 -4.61 -7.68
C ILE A 21 45.71 -5.25 -8.23
N VAL A 22 45.81 -6.45 -8.81
CA VAL A 22 44.66 -7.18 -9.35
C VAL A 22 43.67 -7.52 -8.23
N ALA A 23 44.14 -8.01 -7.08
CA ALA A 23 43.28 -8.33 -5.94
C ALA A 23 42.50 -7.09 -5.46
N VAL A 24 43.18 -5.95 -5.33
CA VAL A 24 42.53 -4.67 -4.95
C VAL A 24 41.50 -4.25 -5.99
N MET A 25 41.83 -4.33 -7.28
CA MET A 25 40.87 -3.99 -8.35
C MET A 25 39.64 -4.90 -8.36
N VAL A 26 39.81 -6.20 -8.11
CA VAL A 26 38.69 -7.15 -8.00
C VAL A 26 37.80 -6.79 -6.81
N ILE A 27 38.39 -6.47 -5.65
CA ILE A 27 37.63 -6.05 -4.46
C ILE A 27 36.85 -4.76 -4.75
N PHE A 28 37.46 -3.79 -5.43
CA PHE A 28 36.78 -2.54 -5.80
C PHE A 28 35.65 -2.75 -6.82
N ALA A 29 35.84 -3.64 -7.80
CA ALA A 29 34.84 -3.93 -8.81
C ALA A 29 33.68 -4.79 -8.27
N ASN A 30 33.97 -5.69 -7.34
CA ASN A 30 32.99 -6.54 -6.66
C ASN A 30 33.33 -6.67 -5.16
N PRO A 31 32.76 -5.78 -4.33
CA PRO A 31 33.00 -5.78 -2.89
C PRO A 31 32.54 -7.06 -2.18
N ASP A 32 31.57 -7.80 -2.73
CA ASP A 32 31.06 -9.05 -2.14
C ASP A 32 31.84 -10.29 -2.61
N SER A 33 32.99 -10.11 -3.28
CA SER A 33 33.81 -11.24 -3.71
C SER A 33 34.40 -12.01 -2.53
N PRO A 34 34.60 -13.34 -2.65
CA PRO A 34 35.14 -14.18 -1.57
C PRO A 34 36.61 -13.90 -1.23
N ILE A 35 37.33 -13.16 -2.08
CA ILE A 35 38.70 -12.71 -1.80
C ILE A 35 38.72 -11.48 -0.90
N ASN A 36 37.59 -10.75 -0.78
CA ASN A 36 37.48 -9.63 0.14
C ASN A 36 37.24 -10.14 1.57
N PRO A 37 38.15 -9.91 2.52
CA PRO A 37 37.93 -10.27 3.93
C PRO A 37 36.86 -9.42 4.62
N PHE A 38 36.40 -8.34 3.99
CA PHE A 38 35.39 -7.42 4.51
C PHE A 38 34.21 -7.24 3.53
N PRO A 39 33.40 -8.30 3.28
CA PRO A 39 32.20 -8.20 2.44
C PRO A 39 31.14 -7.30 3.10
N TYR A 40 30.12 -6.87 2.33
CA TYR A 40 29.05 -6.06 2.92
C TYR A 40 28.33 -6.83 4.04
N PRO A 41 27.94 -6.15 5.13
CA PRO A 41 27.14 -6.79 6.16
C PRO A 41 25.78 -7.21 5.59
N THR A 42 25.43 -8.49 5.72
CA THR A 42 24.11 -8.98 5.35
C THR A 42 23.05 -8.36 6.26
N LEU A 43 22.00 -7.78 5.68
CA LEU A 43 20.89 -7.23 6.47
C LEU A 43 20.30 -8.34 7.37
N PRO A 44 19.99 -8.04 8.65
CA PRO A 44 19.25 -8.97 9.49
C PRO A 44 17.91 -9.33 8.83
N ALA A 45 17.48 -10.57 8.99
CA ALA A 45 16.18 -11.02 8.51
C ALA A 45 15.09 -10.07 9.05
N THR A 46 14.33 -9.46 8.13
CA THR A 46 13.26 -8.53 8.51
C THR A 46 12.14 -9.35 9.13
N ILE A 47 11.92 -9.19 10.44
CA ILE A 47 10.79 -9.81 11.11
C ILE A 47 9.54 -9.08 10.62
N MET A 48 8.75 -9.74 9.77
CA MET A 48 7.49 -9.18 9.30
C MET A 48 6.49 -9.24 10.46
N VAL A 49 6.39 -8.15 11.22
CA VAL A 49 5.37 -8.04 12.28
C VAL A 49 4.03 -7.84 11.59
N PRO A 50 3.06 -8.75 11.73
CA PRO A 50 1.73 -8.54 11.16
C PRO A 50 1.12 -7.28 11.79
N THR A 51 0.82 -6.28 10.95
CA THR A 51 0.03 -5.12 11.39
C THR A 51 -1.38 -5.58 11.71
N ASN A 52 -1.88 -5.20 12.88
CA ASN A 52 -3.30 -5.33 13.22
C ASN A 52 -4.10 -4.49 12.22
N THR A 53 -4.57 -5.10 11.14
CA THR A 53 -5.51 -4.47 10.22
C THR A 53 -6.76 -4.19 11.04
N ALA A 54 -7.11 -2.91 11.20
CA ALA A 54 -8.27 -2.53 12.01
C ALA A 54 -9.53 -3.18 11.41
N THR A 55 -10.12 -4.12 12.15
CA THR A 55 -11.41 -4.70 11.78
C THR A 55 -12.43 -3.58 11.71
N LEU A 56 -13.06 -3.42 10.54
CA LEU A 56 -14.05 -2.38 10.30
C LEU A 56 -15.25 -2.64 11.20
N VAL A 57 -15.59 -1.69 12.09
CA VAL A 57 -16.77 -1.78 12.94
C VAL A 57 -18.01 -1.58 12.05
N SER A 58 -18.61 -2.68 11.59
CA SER A 58 -19.86 -2.65 10.82
C SER A 58 -21.05 -2.99 11.72
N LEU A 59 -22.07 -2.13 11.71
CA LEU A 59 -23.38 -2.47 12.28
C LEU A 59 -24.16 -3.34 11.28
N PRO A 60 -24.96 -4.32 11.75
CA PRO A 60 -25.90 -5.02 10.88
C PRO A 60 -26.89 -4.00 10.26
N PRO A 61 -27.40 -4.25 9.04
CA PRO A 61 -28.24 -3.29 8.32
C PRO A 61 -29.63 -3.16 8.95
N THR A 62 -29.75 -2.34 9.99
CA THR A 62 -31.03 -1.97 10.63
C THR A 62 -31.72 -0.78 9.97
N TRP A 63 -31.08 -0.17 8.97
CA TRP A 63 -31.56 1.03 8.26
C TRP A 63 -32.60 0.74 7.17
N THR A 64 -33.05 -0.51 7.04
CA THR A 64 -34.16 -0.85 6.13
C THR A 64 -35.47 -0.81 6.91
N PRO A 65 -36.34 0.21 6.72
CA PRO A 65 -37.67 0.20 7.32
C PRO A 65 -38.50 -0.95 6.73
N VAL A 66 -39.11 -1.76 7.59
CA VAL A 66 -40.07 -2.78 7.18
C VAL A 66 -41.42 -2.08 6.89
N PRO A 67 -41.98 -2.20 5.67
CA PRO A 67 -43.27 -1.60 5.37
C PRO A 67 -44.37 -2.20 6.24
N ARG A 68 -45.11 -1.34 6.95
CA ARG A 68 -46.31 -1.73 7.68
C ARG A 68 -47.43 -1.93 6.66
N ILE A 69 -47.93 -3.16 6.54
CA ILE A 69 -49.11 -3.44 5.71
C ILE A 69 -50.34 -2.94 6.50
N GLU A 70 -50.89 -1.80 6.10
CA GLU A 70 -52.17 -1.30 6.61
C GLU A 70 -53.27 -1.52 5.57
N ALA A 71 -54.49 -1.84 6.03
CA ALA A 71 -55.63 -2.03 5.14
C ALA A 71 -56.04 -0.68 4.53
N THR A 72 -56.16 -0.63 3.20
CA THR A 72 -56.63 0.56 2.49
C THR A 72 -58.07 0.89 2.92
N PRO A 73 -58.37 2.12 3.39
CA PRO A 73 -59.74 2.49 3.74
C PRO A 73 -60.64 2.47 2.51
N ARG A 74 -61.90 2.02 2.69
CA ARG A 74 -62.90 1.98 1.63
C ARG A 74 -63.31 3.41 1.23
N PRO A 75 -63.53 3.71 -0.06
CA PRO A 75 -64.06 5.01 -0.47
C PRO A 75 -65.45 5.24 0.14
N THR A 76 -65.65 6.43 0.71
CA THR A 76 -66.95 6.91 1.22
C THR A 76 -67.61 7.82 0.18
N SER A 77 -68.92 7.72 0.02
CA SER A 77 -69.66 8.60 -0.89
C SER A 77 -69.60 10.05 -0.41
N THR A 78 -69.27 10.97 -1.32
CA THR A 78 -69.37 12.42 -1.08
C THR A 78 -70.83 12.83 -0.93
N LEU A 79 -71.11 13.77 -0.02
CA LEU A 79 -72.45 14.33 0.14
C LEU A 79 -72.85 15.18 -1.07
N VAL A 80 -74.14 15.21 -1.37
CA VAL A 80 -74.72 16.04 -2.45
C VAL A 80 -74.63 17.52 -2.05
N PRO A 81 -74.23 18.45 -2.94
CA PRO A 81 -74.14 19.87 -2.61
C PRO A 81 -75.51 20.46 -2.26
N THR A 82 -75.60 21.22 -1.18
CA THR A 82 -76.80 21.99 -0.79
C THR A 82 -76.79 23.33 -1.52
N ALA A 83 -77.86 23.65 -2.25
CA ALA A 83 -78.00 24.96 -2.91
C ALA A 83 -78.11 26.07 -1.86
N THR A 84 -77.24 27.08 -1.93
CA THR A 84 -77.31 28.28 -1.10
C THR A 84 -78.15 29.34 -1.83
N THR A 85 -79.28 29.73 -1.25
CA THR A 85 -80.07 30.87 -1.75
C THR A 85 -79.45 32.17 -1.29
N PHE A 86 -79.08 33.04 -2.23
CA PHE A 86 -78.65 34.41 -1.92
C PHE A 86 -79.76 35.39 -2.30
N VAL A 87 -80.11 36.29 -1.39
CA VAL A 87 -81.01 37.42 -1.64
C VAL A 87 -80.13 38.64 -1.92
N ILE A 88 -80.23 39.20 -3.13
CA ILE A 88 -79.61 40.48 -3.46
C ILE A 88 -80.55 41.61 -3.02
N THR A 89 -80.17 42.34 -1.99
CA THR A 89 -80.84 43.60 -1.63
C THR A 89 -80.22 44.71 -2.47
N PRO A 90 -80.96 45.41 -3.34
CA PRO A 90 -80.45 46.58 -4.04
C PRO A 90 -80.35 47.76 -3.07
N THR A 91 -79.17 48.38 -2.98
CA THR A 91 -78.95 49.63 -2.23
C THR A 91 -79.19 50.84 -3.16
N PRO A 92 -79.85 51.91 -2.70
CA PRO A 92 -80.20 53.10 -3.51
C PRO A 92 -79.01 53.93 -4.01
#